data_AF-A0A9E5U062-F1
#
_entry.id   AF-A0A9E5U062-F1
#
_cell.length_a   1.000
_cell.length_b   1.000
_cell.length_c   1.000
_cell.angle_alpha   90.00
_cell.angle_beta   90.00
_cell.angle_gamma   90.00
#
_symmetry.space_group_name_H-M   'P 1'
#
loop_
_entity.id
_entity.type
_entity.pdbx_description
1 polymer ?
#
loop_
_entity_poly.entity_id
_entity_poly.type
_entity_poly.pdbx_seq_one_letter_code
_entity_poly.pdbx_strand_id
1 'polypeptide(L)' 'MGRFDNLREIEGLDPERDCQRIMHLSFGYEFCWDSTRALELALYRTYCVPSISGLLDRTGE' A
#
# COMPACT_ATOMS: atom_id res chain seq x y z
N MET A 1 -0.28 6.41 23.51
CA MET A 1 0.56 5.74 22.51
C MET A 1 2.01 6.18 22.70
N GLY A 2 2.88 5.24 23.04
CA GLY A 2 4.33 5.40 22.98
C GLY A 2 4.83 5.24 21.55
N ARG A 3 6.06 5.72 21.31
CA ARG A 3 6.69 5.78 19.98
C ARG A 3 6.75 4.43 19.25
N PHE A 4 6.82 3.31 19.98
CA PHE A 4 7.02 1.97 19.41
C PHE A 4 5.86 1.02 19.69
N ASP A 5 4.65 1.55 19.90
CA ASP A 5 3.50 0.71 20.21
C ASP A 5 3.08 -0.14 18.99
N ASN A 6 3.00 0.46 17.80
CA ASN A 6 2.65 -0.24 16.56
C ASN A 6 3.71 -1.29 16.19
N LEU A 7 5.00 -0.97 16.37
CA LEU A 7 6.09 -1.92 16.13
C LEU A 7 5.96 -3.15 17.03
N ARG A 8 5.74 -2.94 18.34
CA ARG A 8 5.55 -4.04 19.29
C ARG A 8 4.31 -4.88 18.99
N GLU A 9 3.25 -4.27 18.47
CA GLU A 9 2.08 -5.01 18.00
C GLU A 9 2.47 -5.89 16.80
N ILE A 10 3.10 -5.32 15.77
CA ILE A 10 3.53 -6.05 14.56
C ILE A 10 4.47 -7.21 14.89
N GLU A 11 5.43 -7.02 15.80
CA GLU A 11 6.37 -8.07 16.24
C GLU A 11 5.69 -9.28 16.90
N GLY A 12 4.46 -9.11 17.42
CA GLY A 12 3.67 -10.17 18.03
C GLY A 12 2.69 -10.87 17.09
N LEU A 13 2.58 -10.44 15.82
CA LEU A 13 1.62 -10.97 14.86
C LEU A 13 2.22 -12.07 13.99
N ASP A 14 1.38 -13.02 13.56
CA ASP A 14 1.77 -14.03 12.58
C ASP A 14 1.75 -13.43 11.16
N PRO A 15 2.84 -13.53 10.39
CA PRO A 15 2.95 -12.83 9.10
C PRO A 15 1.97 -13.34 8.04
N GLU A 16 1.55 -14.61 8.10
CA GLU A 16 0.62 -15.17 7.11
C GLU A 16 -0.82 -14.93 7.52
N ARG A 17 -1.15 -15.22 8.78
CA ARG A 17 -2.52 -15.14 9.31
C ARG A 17 -2.96 -13.70 9.55
N ASP A 18 -2.05 -12.83 9.98
CA ASP A 18 -2.35 -11.46 10.40
C ASP A 18 -1.82 -10.40 9.43
N CYS A 19 -1.46 -10.81 8.20
CA CYS A 19 -0.93 -9.94 7.15
C CYS A 19 -1.76 -8.65 6.95
N GLN A 20 -3.09 -8.74 7.05
CA GLN A 20 -3.98 -7.58 6.91
C GLN A 20 -3.79 -6.56 8.03
N ARG A 21 -3.59 -7.02 9.27
CA ARG A 21 -3.36 -6.14 10.43
C ARG A 21 -1.98 -5.50 10.33
N ILE A 22 -0.96 -6.27 9.95
CA ILE A 22 0.39 -5.78 9.71
C ILE A 22 0.37 -4.69 8.62
N MET A 23 -0.31 -4.94 7.50
CA MET A 23 -0.44 -3.95 6.42
C MET A 23 -1.22 -2.72 6.84
N HIS A 24 -2.29 -2.87 7.63
CA HIS A 24 -3.04 -1.74 8.14
C HIS A 24 -2.19 -0.83 9.04
N LEU A 25 -1.42 -1.42 9.97
CA LEU A 25 -0.52 -0.67 10.85
C LEU A 25 0.62 0.00 10.06
N SER A 26 1.26 -0.77 9.19
CA SER A 26 2.41 -0.31 8.42
C SER A 26 2.03 0.78 7.42
N PHE A 27 1.03 0.51 6.58
CA PHE A 27 0.64 1.39 5.47
C PHE A 27 -0.22 2.57 5.95
N GLY A 28 -0.97 2.37 7.04
CA GLY A 28 -1.92 3.36 7.57
C GLY A 28 -1.36 4.28 8.65
N TYR A 29 -0.30 3.88 9.36
CA TYR A 29 0.26 4.69 10.47
C TYR A 29 1.77 4.88 10.40
N GLU A 30 2.55 3.85 10.10
CA GLU A 30 4.02 3.95 10.15
C GLU A 30 4.63 4.58 8.88
N PHE A 31 4.06 4.27 7.71
CA PHE A 31 4.61 4.65 6.41
C PHE A 31 3.61 5.44 5.56
N CYS A 32 2.65 6.15 6.15
CA CYS A 32 1.55 6.79 5.39
C CYS A 32 2.02 7.64 4.21
N TRP A 33 3.11 8.40 4.40
CA TRP A 33 3.67 9.26 3.36
C TRP A 33 4.28 8.43 2.23
N ASP A 34 5.16 7.47 2.55
CA ASP A 34 5.80 6.59 1.56
C ASP A 34 4.76 5.80 0.78
N SER A 35 3.79 5.22 1.50
CA SER A 35 2.65 4.49 0.97
C SER A 35 1.85 5.28 -0.06
N THR A 36 1.51 6.53 0.27
CA THR A 36 0.77 7.41 -0.66
C THR A 36 1.62 7.76 -1.88
N ARG A 37 2.88 8.15 -1.67
CA ARG A 37 3.80 8.51 -2.77
C ARG A 37 4.05 7.33 -3.71
N ALA A 38 4.22 6.13 -3.18
CA ALA A 38 4.43 4.91 -3.96
C ALA A 38 3.22 4.58 -4.84
N LEU A 39 1.99 4.68 -4.30
CA LEU A 39 0.77 4.46 -5.07
C LEU A 39 0.59 5.48 -6.18
N GLU A 40 0.86 6.76 -5.92
CA GLU A 40 0.81 7.79 -6.95
C GLU A 40 1.79 7.50 -8.09
N LEU A 41 3.03 7.13 -7.77
CA LEU A 41 4.03 6.78 -8.78
C LEU A 41 3.63 5.53 -9.58
N ALA A 42 3.04 4.53 -8.90
CA ALA A 42 2.53 3.33 -9.55
C ALA A 42 1.41 3.67 -10.54
N LEU A 43 0.47 4.55 -10.18
CA LEU A 43 -0.57 5.04 -11.07
C LEU A 43 0.01 5.76 -12.29
N TYR A 44 0.97 6.66 -12.09
CA TYR A 44 1.64 7.33 -13.21
C TYR A 44 2.30 6.35 -14.18
N ARG A 45 2.91 5.27 -13.68
CA ARG A 45 3.61 4.28 -14.51
C ARG A 45 2.72 3.26 -15.19
N THR A 46 1.48 3.11 -14.76
CA THR A 46 0.58 2.05 -15.25
C THR A 46 -0.64 2.65 -15.91
N TYR A 47 -1.38 3.53 -15.24
CA TYR A 47 -2.60 4.12 -15.78
C TYR A 47 -2.34 5.32 -16.68
N CYS A 48 -1.31 6.12 -16.42
CA CYS A 48 -1.02 7.30 -17.23
C CYS A 48 -0.14 7.02 -18.47
N VAL A 49 0.16 5.75 -18.75
CA VAL A 49 0.91 5.36 -19.95
C VAL A 49 -0.07 5.11 -21.11
N PRO A 50 0.09 5.75 -22.28
CA PRO A 50 -0.89 5.68 -23.37
C PRO A 50 -1.25 4.27 -23.84
N SER A 51 -0.28 3.35 -23.88
CA SER A 51 -0.51 1.96 -24.30
C SER A 51 -1.37 1.17 -23.31
N ILE A 52 -1.20 1.40 -22.01
CA ILE A 52 -1.95 0.73 -20.95
C ILE A 52 -3.30 1.41 -20.78
N SER A 53 -3.35 2.75 -20.78
CA SER A 53 -4.61 3.51 -20.76
C SER A 53 -5.52 3.12 -21.92
N GLY A 54 -4.97 3.01 -23.14
CA GLY A 54 -5.75 2.54 -24.29
C GLY A 54 -6.14 1.06 -24.21
N LEU A 55 -5.42 0.23 -23.44
CA LEU A 55 -5.86 -1.15 -23.17
C LEU A 55 -7.04 -1.17 -22.20
N LEU A 56 -6.95 -0.42 -21.10
CA LEU A 56 -7.99 -0.30 -20.08
C LEU A 56 -9.30 0.26 -20.66
N ASP A 57 -9.21 1.30 -21.49
CA ASP A 57 -10.36 1.88 -22.21
C ASP A 57 -11.06 0.85 -23.11
N ARG A 58 -10.29 0.00 -23.82
CA ARG A 58 -10.86 -1.08 -24.65
C ARG A 58 -11.47 -2.21 -23.83
N THR A 59 -10.96 -2.47 -22.63
CA THR A 59 -11.46 -3.55 -21.76
C THR A 59 -12.60 -3.10 -20.84
N GLY A 60 -12.80 -1.80 -20.65
CA GLY A 60 -13.82 -1.23 -19.77
C GLY A 60 -13.45 -1.24 -18.29
N GLU A 61 -12.16 -1.27 -17.98
CA GLU A 61 -11.60 -1.21 -16.60
C GLU A 61 -11.22 0.22 -16.21
#